data_AF-A0AAU1PBY6-F1
#
_entry.id   AF-A0AAU1PBY6-F1
#
_cell.length_a   1.000
_cell.length_b   1.000
_cell.length_c   1.000
_cell.angle_alpha   90.00
_cell.angle_beta   90.00
_cell.angle_gamma   90.00
#
_symmetry.space_group_name_H-M   'P 1'
#
loop_
_entity.id
_entity.type
_entity.pdbx_description
1 polymer ?
#
loop_
_entity_poly.entity_id
_entity_poly.type
_entity_poly.pdbx_seq_one_letter_code
_entity_poly.pdbx_strand_id
1 'polypeptide(L)'
;MKNEVVAAEVAAFLRARLDEDEADARAATPGAWSADDSDYAGAIRSCGGADVIAGGRRGGDASVSESTEDAPRIARYDPARVLRDVEATRGVLAMYDQMVVDMAAPDAATSGPGRIAVTVLTPVLCHLARAYSDHPDHRADEWAPII
;
A
#
# COMPACT_ATOMS: atom_id res chain seq x y z
N MET A 1 14.86 23.13 2.39
CA MET A 1 13.95 23.44 3.50
C MET A 1 12.47 23.13 3.21
N LYS A 2 11.75 23.80 2.28
CA LYS A 2 10.32 23.47 2.03
C LYS A 2 10.12 22.01 1.57
N ASN A 3 10.97 21.52 0.65
CA ASN A 3 10.90 20.13 0.16
C ASN A 3 11.27 19.09 1.22
N GLU A 4 12.18 19.42 2.16
CA GLU A 4 12.58 18.51 3.24
C GLU A 4 11.44 18.32 4.26
N VAL A 5 10.75 19.41 4.62
CA VAL A 5 9.58 19.36 5.51
C VAL A 5 8.46 18.53 4.87
N VAL A 6 8.16 18.79 3.59
CA VAL A 6 7.16 18.00 2.84
C VAL A 6 7.55 16.53 2.80
N ALA A 7 8.81 16.19 2.51
CA ALA A 7 9.27 14.80 2.48
C ALA A 7 9.11 14.10 3.83
N ALA A 8 9.42 14.78 4.94
CA ALA A 8 9.28 14.23 6.28
C ALA A 8 7.81 14.01 6.66
N GLU A 9 6.92 14.96 6.32
CA GLU A 9 5.48 14.83 6.55
C GLU A 9 4.87 13.67 5.74
N VAL A 10 5.21 13.58 4.45
CA VAL A 10 4.74 12.48 3.59
C VAL A 10 5.28 11.14 4.07
N ALA A 11 6.55 11.06 4.49
CA ALA A 11 7.13 9.85 5.04
C ALA A 11 6.41 9.41 6.34
N ALA A 12 6.08 10.35 7.23
CA ALA A 12 5.31 10.06 8.44
C ALA A 12 3.89 9.56 8.13
N PHE A 13 3.21 10.20 7.18
CA PHE A 13 1.89 9.77 6.70
C PHE A 13 1.94 8.36 6.11
N LEU A 14 2.89 8.08 5.23
CA LEU A 14 3.07 6.76 4.63
C LEU A 14 3.30 5.68 5.69
N ARG A 15 4.13 5.93 6.71
CA ARG A 15 4.34 4.96 7.80
C ARG A 15 3.03 4.63 8.51
N ALA A 16 2.24 5.64 8.88
CA ALA A 16 0.97 5.41 9.56
C ALA A 16 0.01 4.56 8.72
N ARG A 17 -0.12 4.86 7.41
CA ARG A 17 -0.99 4.10 6.52
C ARG A 17 -0.49 2.67 6.26
N LEU A 18 0.82 2.49 6.15
CA LEU A 18 1.43 1.16 6.02
C LEU A 18 1.26 0.30 7.28
N ASP A 19 1.26 0.91 8.46
CA ASP A 19 0.98 0.21 9.72
C ASP A 19 -0.48 -0.25 9.80
N GLU A 20 -1.42 0.57 9.31
CA GLU A 20 -2.84 0.22 9.17
C GLU A 20 -3.04 -0.93 8.17
N ASP A 21 -2.48 -0.80 6.96
CA ASP A 21 -2.56 -1.85 5.92
C ASP A 21 -1.96 -3.17 6.40
N GLU A 22 -0.84 -3.13 7.13
CA GLU A 22 -0.24 -4.31 7.73
C GLU A 22 -1.12 -4.94 8.80
N ALA A 23 -1.74 -4.13 9.66
CA ALA A 23 -2.64 -4.61 10.70
C ALA A 23 -3.87 -5.29 10.08
N ASP A 24 -4.49 -4.66 9.09
CA ASP A 24 -5.66 -5.19 8.39
C ASP A 24 -5.32 -6.46 7.61
N ALA A 25 -4.18 -6.50 6.91
CA ALA A 25 -3.73 -7.70 6.21
C ALA A 25 -3.45 -8.86 7.18
N ARG A 26 -2.88 -8.61 8.36
CA ARG A 26 -2.66 -9.66 9.37
C ARG A 26 -3.94 -10.14 10.04
N ALA A 27 -4.96 -9.29 10.13
CA ALA A 27 -6.25 -9.65 10.70
C ALA A 27 -7.13 -10.45 9.71
N ALA A 28 -6.90 -10.29 8.42
CA ALA A 28 -7.63 -11.00 7.36
C ALA A 28 -7.29 -12.50 7.30
N THR A 29 -8.14 -13.28 6.63
CA THR A 29 -7.89 -14.70 6.38
C THR A 29 -6.55 -14.87 5.65
N PRO A 30 -5.60 -15.70 6.12
CA PRO A 30 -4.30 -15.84 5.49
C PRO A 30 -4.39 -16.19 4.00
N GLY A 31 -3.56 -15.52 3.20
CA GLY A 31 -3.39 -15.81 1.78
C GLY A 31 -2.59 -17.11 1.52
N ALA A 32 -2.34 -17.46 0.26
CA ALA A 32 -2.84 -16.79 -0.94
C ALA A 32 -4.34 -17.03 -1.13
N TRP A 33 -5.06 -16.03 -1.65
CA TRP A 33 -6.45 -16.16 -2.04
C TRP A 33 -6.57 -16.52 -3.53
N SER A 34 -7.58 -17.31 -3.86
CA SER A 34 -7.92 -17.65 -5.25
C SER A 34 -9.43 -17.58 -5.44
N ALA A 35 -9.86 -17.01 -6.56
CA ALA A 35 -11.24 -17.16 -7.01
C ALA A 35 -11.48 -18.61 -7.43
N ASP A 36 -12.58 -19.18 -6.97
CA ASP A 36 -13.08 -20.45 -7.47
C ASP A 36 -14.17 -20.21 -8.51
N ASP A 37 -13.88 -20.58 -9.75
CA ASP A 37 -14.80 -20.48 -10.88
C ASP A 37 -15.57 -21.79 -11.12
N SER A 38 -15.36 -22.82 -10.29
CA SER A 38 -15.92 -24.17 -10.51
C SER A 38 -17.39 -24.33 -10.11
N ASP A 39 -17.83 -23.56 -9.11
CA ASP A 39 -19.24 -23.38 -8.78
C ASP A 39 -19.67 -22.01 -9.33
N TYR A 40 -20.83 -21.92 -9.99
CA TYR A 40 -21.38 -20.71 -10.63
C TYR A 40 -21.60 -19.49 -9.69
N ALA A 41 -21.04 -19.51 -8.49
CA ALA A 41 -20.99 -18.44 -7.52
C ALA A 41 -19.50 -18.16 -7.23
N GLY A 42 -18.97 -17.02 -7.68
CA GLY A 42 -17.55 -16.65 -7.60
C GLY A 42 -17.04 -16.52 -6.17
N ALA A 43 -16.83 -17.65 -5.50
CA ALA A 43 -16.30 -17.71 -4.14
C ALA A 43 -14.81 -17.39 -4.14
N ILE A 44 -14.33 -16.79 -3.05
CA ILE A 44 -12.90 -16.59 -2.82
C ILE A 44 -12.48 -17.56 -1.74
N ARG A 45 -11.45 -18.36 -2.03
CA ARG A 45 -10.90 -19.33 -1.07
C ARG A 45 -9.47 -18.96 -0.69
N SER A 46 -9.13 -19.29 0.55
CA SER A 46 -7.75 -19.29 1.04
C SER A 46 -7.04 -20.58 0.62
N CYS A 47 -5.70 -20.60 0.64
CA CYS A 47 -4.87 -21.77 0.35
C CYS A 47 -5.19 -23.00 1.22
N GLY A 48 -5.81 -22.80 2.41
CA GLY A 48 -6.29 -23.86 3.29
C GLY A 48 -7.68 -24.41 2.95
N GLY A 49 -8.31 -23.94 1.87
CA GLY A 49 -9.67 -24.33 1.47
C GLY A 49 -10.80 -23.66 2.27
N ALA A 50 -10.47 -22.72 3.15
CA ALA A 50 -11.46 -21.91 3.86
C ALA A 50 -12.10 -20.88 2.92
N ASP A 51 -13.42 -20.71 3.01
CA ASP A 51 -14.14 -19.66 2.29
C ASP A 51 -13.82 -18.30 2.91
N VAL A 52 -13.24 -17.40 2.11
CA VAL A 52 -12.99 -15.99 2.43
C VAL A 52 -14.22 -15.16 2.15
N ILE A 53 -14.84 -15.39 0.99
CA ILE A 53 -16.17 -14.89 0.61
C ILE A 53 -16.91 -16.07 -0.01
N ALA A 54 -18.07 -16.41 0.54
CA ALA A 54 -18.95 -17.42 -0.03
C ALA A 54 -19.91 -16.75 -1.02
N GLY A 55 -19.84 -17.12 -2.31
CA GLY A 55 -20.85 -16.72 -3.29
C GLY A 55 -22.19 -17.47 -3.09
N GLY A 56 -23.33 -16.84 -3.39
CA GLY A 56 -24.66 -17.50 -3.35
C GLY A 56 -25.01 -18.18 -4.68
N ARG A 57 -25.69 -19.36 -4.77
CA ARG A 57 -26.71 -19.99 -3.89
C ARG A 57 -26.44 -21.47 -3.55
N ARG A 58 -26.87 -21.89 -2.35
CA ARG A 58 -27.78 -23.06 -2.21
C ARG A 58 -29.23 -22.55 -2.21
N GLY A 59 -30.03 -23.02 -3.16
CA GLY A 59 -31.30 -22.51 -3.72
C GLY A 59 -32.19 -21.46 -3.02
N GLY A 60 -32.05 -20.19 -3.39
CA GLY A 60 -33.13 -19.17 -3.31
C GLY A 60 -32.78 -17.86 -4.02
N ASP A 61 -33.76 -17.22 -4.67
CA ASP A 61 -33.73 -16.21 -5.76
C ASP A 61 -33.01 -14.83 -5.55
N ALA A 62 -31.89 -14.74 -4.82
CA ALA A 62 -31.01 -13.58 -4.83
C ALA A 62 -30.52 -13.18 -6.25
N SER A 63 -30.80 -11.96 -6.69
CA SER A 63 -30.27 -11.37 -7.92
C SER A 63 -28.74 -11.32 -7.85
N VAL A 64 -28.06 -12.16 -8.64
CA VAL A 64 -26.60 -12.14 -8.77
C VAL A 64 -26.22 -10.91 -9.58
N SER A 65 -25.97 -9.80 -8.89
CA SER A 65 -25.21 -8.68 -9.45
C SER A 65 -23.74 -8.72 -9.02
N GLU A 66 -23.29 -9.82 -8.39
CA GLU A 66 -21.88 -10.09 -8.15
C GLU A 66 -21.26 -10.41 -9.52
N SER A 67 -20.55 -9.44 -10.07
CA SER A 67 -19.78 -9.63 -11.29
C SER A 67 -18.80 -10.77 -11.05
N THR A 68 -18.76 -11.76 -11.95
CA THR A 68 -17.72 -12.80 -11.94
C THR A 68 -16.30 -12.22 -12.02
N GLU A 69 -16.14 -10.93 -12.32
CA GLU A 69 -14.87 -10.21 -12.36
C GLU A 69 -14.42 -9.70 -10.98
N ASP A 70 -15.34 -9.52 -10.02
CA ASP A 70 -15.03 -8.97 -8.69
C ASP A 70 -14.24 -9.98 -7.84
N ALA A 71 -14.57 -11.27 -7.92
CA ALA A 71 -13.87 -12.30 -7.15
C ALA A 71 -12.38 -12.42 -7.53
N PRO A 72 -11.99 -12.50 -8.82
CA PRO A 72 -10.60 -12.40 -9.23
C PRO A 72 -9.95 -11.05 -8.84
N ARG A 73 -10.71 -9.95 -8.87
CA ARG A 73 -10.20 -8.62 -8.46
C ARG A 73 -9.86 -8.59 -6.97
N ILE A 74 -10.75 -9.08 -6.11
CA ILE A 74 -10.54 -9.15 -4.65
C ILE A 74 -9.44 -10.15 -4.32
N ALA A 75 -9.40 -11.32 -4.97
CA ALA A 75 -8.35 -12.32 -4.74
C ALA A 75 -6.95 -11.79 -5.08
N ARG A 76 -6.81 -10.81 -6.00
CA ARG A 76 -5.53 -10.13 -6.27
C ARG A 76 -5.09 -9.18 -5.15
N TYR A 77 -5.96 -8.79 -4.24
CA TYR A 77 -5.63 -8.04 -3.03
C TYR A 77 -5.49 -8.98 -1.83
N ASP A 78 -4.98 -10.20 -2.05
CA ASP A 78 -4.77 -11.16 -0.97
C ASP A 78 -3.80 -10.59 0.09
N PRO A 79 -3.99 -10.92 1.37
CA PRO A 79 -3.19 -10.35 2.45
C PRO A 79 -1.68 -10.61 2.33
N ALA A 80 -1.26 -11.75 1.75
CA ALA A 80 0.16 -12.03 1.58
C ALA A 80 0.80 -11.16 0.48
N ARG A 81 0.02 -10.69 -0.51
CA ARG A 81 0.48 -9.65 -1.43
C ARG A 81 0.54 -8.28 -0.77
N VAL A 82 -0.49 -7.90 0.00
CA VAL A 82 -0.50 -6.61 0.71
C VAL A 82 0.72 -6.47 1.63
N LEU A 83 1.05 -7.51 2.41
CA LEU A 83 2.23 -7.50 3.27
C LEU A 83 3.55 -7.32 2.49
N ARG A 84 3.66 -7.88 1.27
CA ARG A 84 4.82 -7.66 0.40
C ARG A 84 4.88 -6.24 -0.15
N ASP A 85 3.73 -5.68 -0.54
CA ASP A 85 3.65 -4.29 -0.98
C ASP A 85 4.02 -3.32 0.17
N VAL A 86 3.61 -3.64 1.41
CA VAL A 86 4.01 -2.89 2.62
C VAL A 86 5.52 -2.96 2.85
N GLU A 87 6.10 -4.16 2.83
CA GLU A 87 7.54 -4.36 3.02
C GLU A 87 8.36 -3.60 1.97
N ALA A 88 7.95 -3.70 0.69
CA ALA A 88 8.61 -2.98 -0.40
C ALA A 88 8.57 -1.46 -0.18
N THR A 89 7.43 -0.91 0.21
CA THR A 89 7.27 0.53 0.47
C THR A 89 8.09 0.97 1.69
N ARG A 90 8.13 0.16 2.76
CA ARG A 90 9.01 0.40 3.91
C ARG A 90 10.50 0.38 3.53
N GLY A 91 10.90 -0.44 2.57
CA GLY A 91 12.25 -0.42 2.00
C GLY A 91 12.62 0.94 1.40
N VAL A 92 11.70 1.57 0.66
CA VAL A 92 11.89 2.93 0.13
C VAL A 92 12.01 3.96 1.26
N LEU A 93 11.18 3.85 2.31
CA LEU A 93 11.26 4.73 3.48
C LEU A 93 12.58 4.57 4.25
N ALA A 94 13.11 3.35 4.36
CA ALA A 94 14.41 3.11 4.97
C ALA A 94 15.55 3.74 4.16
N MET A 95 15.47 3.73 2.83
CA MET A 95 16.42 4.48 1.98
C MET A 95 16.32 5.98 2.26
N TYR A 96 15.11 6.53 2.33
CA TYR A 96 14.90 7.94 2.69
C TYR A 96 15.52 8.28 4.06
N ASP A 97 15.31 7.45 5.08
CA ASP A 97 15.86 7.66 6.42
C ASP A 97 17.39 7.71 6.40
N GLN A 98 18.03 6.80 5.65
CA GLN A 98 19.49 6.83 5.49
C GLN A 98 19.95 8.13 4.82
N MET A 99 19.25 8.60 3.78
CA MET A 99 19.62 9.85 3.10
C MET A 99 19.43 11.08 3.99
N VAL A 100 18.45 11.07 4.90
CA VAL A 100 18.26 12.12 5.92
C VAL A 100 19.42 12.11 6.92
N VAL A 101 19.90 10.93 7.33
CA VAL A 101 21.09 10.80 8.19
C VAL A 101 22.33 11.36 7.46
N ASP A 102 22.54 10.94 6.22
CA ASP A 102 23.68 11.38 5.41
C ASP A 102 23.64 12.89 5.18
N MET A 103 22.46 13.46 4.92
CA MET A 103 22.23 14.90 4.78
C MET A 103 22.67 15.71 6.01
N ALA A 104 22.52 15.13 7.20
CA ALA A 104 22.90 15.75 8.48
C ALA A 104 24.38 15.53 8.85
N ALA A 105 25.15 14.79 8.03
CA ALA A 105 26.56 14.53 8.29
C ALA A 105 27.37 15.83 8.35
N PRO A 106 28.41 15.90 9.22
CA PRO A 106 29.24 17.09 9.35
C PRO A 106 30.17 17.33 8.16
N ASP A 107 30.50 16.28 7.40
CA ASP A 107 31.35 16.38 6.23
C ASP A 107 30.55 16.71 4.96
N ALA A 108 31.11 17.59 4.14
CA ALA A 108 30.46 18.04 2.90
C ALA A 108 30.37 16.91 1.84
N ALA A 109 31.28 15.93 1.91
CA ALA A 109 31.34 14.82 0.95
C ALA A 109 30.15 13.87 1.11
N THR A 110 29.59 13.74 2.32
CA THR A 110 28.42 12.92 2.63
C THR A 110 27.14 13.76 2.66
N SER A 111 27.17 14.93 3.30
CA SER A 111 25.97 15.79 3.42
C SER A 111 25.50 16.39 2.09
N GLY A 112 26.41 16.71 1.17
CA GLY A 112 26.05 17.18 -0.16
C GLY A 112 25.19 16.18 -0.94
N PRO A 113 25.69 14.94 -1.18
CA PRO A 113 24.90 13.87 -1.77
C PRO A 113 23.59 13.55 -1.03
N GLY A 114 23.61 13.54 0.30
CA GLY A 114 22.39 13.31 1.10
C GLY A 114 21.28 14.34 0.81
N ARG A 115 21.62 15.63 0.71
CA ARG A 115 20.65 16.70 0.33
C ARG A 115 20.04 16.48 -1.05
N ILE A 116 20.87 16.11 -2.02
CA ILE A 116 20.43 15.85 -3.39
C ILE A 116 19.50 14.64 -3.41
N ALA A 117 19.88 13.55 -2.73
CA ALA A 117 19.08 12.33 -2.67
C ALA A 117 17.71 12.56 -2.00
N VAL A 118 17.66 13.29 -0.89
CA VAL A 118 16.39 13.68 -0.24
C VAL A 118 15.50 14.46 -1.21
N THR A 119 16.07 15.42 -1.93
CA THR A 119 15.34 16.24 -2.92
C THR A 119 14.75 15.39 -4.05
N VAL A 120 15.51 14.38 -4.51
CA VAL A 120 15.08 13.46 -5.58
C VAL A 120 14.02 12.47 -5.08
N LEU A 121 14.08 12.05 -3.81
CA LEU A 121 13.11 11.11 -3.24
C LEU A 121 11.78 11.78 -2.86
N THR A 122 11.75 13.09 -2.58
CA THR A 122 10.50 13.81 -2.27
C THR A 122 9.36 13.50 -3.25
N PRO A 123 9.50 13.65 -4.58
CA PRO A 123 8.43 13.33 -5.51
C PRO A 123 8.06 11.85 -5.52
N VAL A 124 9.01 10.93 -5.28
CA VAL A 124 8.72 9.49 -5.18
C VAL A 124 7.80 9.21 -4.00
N LEU A 125 8.09 9.80 -2.83
CA LEU A 125 7.23 9.67 -1.65
C LEU A 125 5.85 10.27 -1.90
N CYS A 126 5.76 11.44 -2.54
CA CYS A 126 4.48 12.02 -2.94
C CYS A 126 3.68 11.10 -3.87
N HIS A 127 4.34 10.45 -4.83
CA HIS A 127 3.68 9.49 -5.73
C HIS A 127 3.15 8.25 -5.00
N LEU A 128 3.90 7.72 -4.03
CA LEU A 128 3.44 6.60 -3.20
C LEU A 128 2.24 7.00 -2.34
N ALA A 129 2.24 8.21 -1.78
CA ALA A 129 1.15 8.70 -0.94
C ALA A 129 -0.20 8.81 -1.68
N ARG A 130 -0.19 8.90 -3.01
CA ARG A 130 -1.41 8.92 -3.84
C ARG A 130 -2.26 7.66 -3.72
N ALA A 131 -1.68 6.54 -3.30
CA ALA A 131 -2.45 5.33 -3.02
C ALA A 131 -3.53 5.57 -1.96
N TYR A 132 -3.32 6.56 -1.09
CA TYR A 132 -4.21 6.95 0.01
C TYR A 132 -4.88 8.30 -0.25
N SER A 133 -5.13 8.67 -1.51
CA SER A 133 -5.66 9.99 -1.88
C SER A 133 -7.07 10.28 -1.35
N ASP A 134 -7.81 9.23 -0.99
CA ASP A 134 -9.13 9.24 -0.37
C ASP A 134 -9.07 9.36 1.17
N HIS A 135 -7.89 9.21 1.77
CA HIS A 135 -7.72 9.34 3.21
C HIS A 135 -7.85 10.81 3.65
N PRO A 136 -8.59 11.13 4.73
CA PRO A 136 -8.82 12.52 5.16
C PRO A 136 -7.54 13.30 5.50
N ASP A 137 -6.51 12.62 6.02
CA ASP A 137 -5.21 13.23 6.32
C ASP A 137 -4.32 13.44 5.08
N HIS A 138 -4.72 12.94 3.90
CA HIS A 138 -3.93 13.12 2.69
C HIS A 138 -4.03 14.56 2.17
N ARG A 139 -2.90 15.27 2.14
CA ARG A 139 -2.85 16.67 1.70
C ARG A 139 -2.58 16.79 0.21
N ALA A 140 -3.58 16.50 -0.60
CA ALA A 140 -3.45 16.43 -2.07
C ALA A 140 -2.86 17.70 -2.72
N ASP A 141 -3.23 18.87 -2.22
CA ASP A 141 -2.75 20.15 -2.76
C ASP A 141 -1.28 20.44 -2.42
N GLU A 142 -0.83 19.97 -1.25
CA GLU A 142 0.55 20.19 -0.76
C GLU A 142 1.51 19.11 -1.25
N TRP A 143 1.01 17.90 -1.48
CA TRP A 143 1.79 16.73 -1.88
C TRP A 143 1.68 16.43 -3.37
N ALA A 144 1.08 17.31 -4.16
CA ALA A 144 1.11 17.20 -5.60
C ALA A 144 2.58 17.18 -6.09
N PRO A 145 3.01 16.15 -6.84
CA PRO A 145 4.39 16.07 -7.30
C PRO A 145 4.68 17.26 -8.22
N ILE A 146 5.72 18.02 -7.89
CA ILE A 146 6.24 19.08 -8.76
C ILE A 146 6.97 18.35 -9.89
N ILE A 147 6.34 18.25 -11.06
CA ILE A 147 6.97 17.77 -12.30
C ILE A 147 7.50 18.98 -13.07
#